data_AF-A0A8J4TAN2-F1
#
_entry.id   AF-A0A8J4TAN2-F1
#
_cell.length_a   1.000
_cell.length_b   1.000
_cell.length_c   1.000
_cell.angle_alpha   90.00
_cell.angle_beta   90.00
_cell.angle_gamma   90.00
#
_symmetry.space_group_name_H-M   'P 1'
#
loop_
_entity.id
_entity.type
_entity.pdbx_description
1 polymer ?
#
loop_
_entity_poly.entity_id
_entity_poly.type
_entity_poly.pdbx_seq_one_letter_code
_entity_poly.pdbx_strand_id
1 'polypeptide(L)'
;MAQKNEAGEVYLLERRRIKGVFLETLELNDFPLDVQDLTITVTTERPESEVDIIPDQNEMSAINVQTFVDQQEWKLHEHVEITKRIMKQEYSSSMKSHACLSVTCRAARRPGYFYWNVFLIMFMISSLSFATFAVSPDKAELRLRLSFTLILTSVTFKYVITQSLPKISYLTYMDKYVLMSLAILCIISVWHAIVTLLDPEHIATKYSKPANLFDLYGIQQHQSFLPPDTAVNSANNTQNETVNFLKEHVSPDNGFADNLLAFLLGSEHMEETDQIAESKTSTDNGNISTSVGDQRNTTVPRLSNECSLDNKMACEEWKRVQIVEQHVFTSFVIIYVIAHAVFIFWLYFDASRRRREMRQKDKDYRDFLRRHQQWQQQSLRQRDLHVIQRTSLHT
;
A
#
# COMPACT_ATOMS: atom_id res chain seq x y z
N MET A 1 28.77 11.60 49.32
CA MET A 1 30.00 11.65 50.14
C MET A 1 31.00 10.72 49.49
N ALA A 2 32.25 11.13 49.31
CA ALA A 2 33.29 10.25 48.78
C ALA A 2 33.60 9.14 49.80
N GLN A 3 33.49 7.88 49.41
CA GLN A 3 33.84 6.73 50.24
C GLN A 3 35.21 6.22 49.81
N LYS A 4 36.07 5.94 50.77
CA LYS A 4 37.40 5.37 50.52
C LYS A 4 37.38 3.89 50.84
N ASN A 5 37.79 3.06 49.89
CA ASN A 5 37.90 1.62 50.10
C ASN A 5 39.20 1.28 50.85
N GLU A 6 39.32 0.07 51.39
CA GLU A 6 40.51 -0.40 52.12
C GLU A 6 41.78 -0.39 51.24
N ALA A 7 41.62 -0.49 49.91
CA ALA A 7 42.68 -0.36 48.92
C ALA A 7 43.13 1.10 48.64
N GLY A 8 42.52 2.09 49.30
CA GLY A 8 42.85 3.50 49.14
C GLY A 8 42.16 4.22 47.97
N GLU A 9 41.37 3.49 47.18
CA GLU A 9 40.54 4.03 46.08
C GLU A 9 39.38 4.88 46.63
N VAL A 10 39.10 6.00 45.95
CA VAL A 10 38.03 6.93 46.35
C VAL A 10 36.88 6.82 45.36
N TYR A 11 35.71 6.46 45.86
CA TYR A 11 34.49 6.30 45.09
C TYR A 11 33.49 7.42 45.41
N LEU A 12 32.89 8.00 44.37
CA LEU A 12 31.78 8.93 44.50
C LEU A 12 30.54 8.28 43.89
N LEU A 13 29.54 8.00 44.73
CA LEU A 13 28.23 7.55 44.25
C LEU A 13 27.33 8.76 44.04
N GLU A 14 26.87 8.95 42.81
CA GLU A 14 25.88 9.96 42.47
C GLU A 14 24.71 9.31 41.72
N ARG A 15 23.47 9.60 42.17
CA ARG A 15 22.25 9.13 41.52
C ARG A 15 21.45 10.33 41.04
N ARG A 16 21.22 10.41 39.72
CA ARG A 16 20.43 11.47 39.09
C ARG A 16 19.23 10.90 38.34
N ARG A 17 18.13 11.65 38.33
CA ARG A 17 16.97 11.40 37.47
C ARG A 17 16.93 12.46 36.39
N ILE A 18 17.05 12.05 35.15
CA ILE A 18 17.05 12.94 33.99
C ILE A 18 15.76 12.69 33.19
N LYS A 19 15.14 13.76 32.72
CA LYS A 19 14.02 13.72 31.77
C LYS A 19 14.40 14.59 30.59
N GLY A 20 14.29 14.05 29.39
CA GLY A 20 14.63 14.73 28.15
C GLY A 20 13.89 14.11 26.97
N VAL A 21 13.95 14.80 25.83
CA VAL A 21 13.47 14.29 24.55
C VAL A 21 14.69 13.87 23.74
N PHE A 22 14.68 12.64 23.25
CA PHE A 22 15.75 12.08 22.43
C PHE A 22 15.23 11.92 21.00
N LEU A 23 16.11 12.11 20.04
CA LEU A 23 15.81 12.03 18.62
C LEU A 23 16.63 10.89 18.03
N GLU A 24 15.98 10.04 17.24
CA GLU A 24 16.60 8.91 16.57
C GLU A 24 16.01 8.82 15.16
N THR A 25 16.83 8.47 14.18
CA THR A 25 16.36 8.24 12.81
C THR A 25 15.87 6.81 12.68
N LEU A 26 14.62 6.61 12.23
CA LEU A 26 14.05 5.28 12.08
C LEU A 26 14.39 4.67 10.71
N GLU A 27 14.87 3.42 10.69
CA GLU A 27 15.04 2.68 9.44
C GLU A 27 13.76 1.90 9.10
N LEU A 28 13.09 2.29 8.02
CA LEU A 28 11.77 1.77 7.63
C LEU A 28 11.83 0.74 6.49
N ASN A 29 13.02 0.22 6.13
CA ASN A 29 13.16 -0.76 5.05
C ASN A 29 12.24 -1.97 5.25
N ASP A 30 12.17 -2.47 6.49
CA ASP A 30 11.40 -3.64 6.90
C ASP A 30 9.93 -3.32 7.26
N PHE A 31 9.48 -2.08 7.06
CA PHE A 31 8.12 -1.67 7.43
C PHE A 31 7.05 -2.53 6.72
N PRO A 32 6.01 -2.99 7.45
CA PRO A 32 5.63 -2.68 8.85
C PRO A 32 6.19 -3.68 9.89
N LEU A 33 7.09 -4.55 9.47
CA LEU A 33 7.75 -5.57 10.29
C LEU A 33 9.08 -5.08 10.89
N ASP A 34 9.25 -3.77 10.96
CA ASP A 34 10.47 -3.12 11.44
C ASP A 34 10.70 -3.31 12.95
N VAL A 35 11.98 -3.26 13.32
CA VAL A 35 12.48 -3.19 14.69
C VAL A 35 13.44 -2.00 14.75
N GLN A 36 13.14 -1.06 15.63
CA GLN A 36 13.86 0.19 15.78
C GLN A 36 14.81 0.13 16.98
N ASP A 37 16.00 0.68 16.80
CA ASP A 37 17.03 0.73 17.83
C ASP A 37 17.05 2.14 18.44
N LEU A 38 16.50 2.28 19.64
CA LEU A 38 16.42 3.52 20.40
C LEU A 38 17.68 3.67 21.25
N THR A 39 18.62 4.52 20.85
CA THR A 39 19.93 4.62 21.51
C THR A 39 20.07 5.91 22.30
N ILE A 40 20.49 5.79 23.56
CA ILE A 40 20.90 6.92 24.40
C ILE A 40 22.41 6.84 24.57
N THR A 41 23.13 7.87 24.11
CA THR A 41 24.58 7.95 24.26
C THR A 41 24.96 8.97 25.31
N VAL A 42 25.74 8.51 26.29
CA VAL A 42 26.36 9.35 27.33
C VAL A 42 27.83 9.55 26.98
N THR A 43 28.29 10.79 27.00
CA THR A 43 29.69 11.15 26.71
C THR A 43 30.23 12.09 27.78
N THR A 44 31.55 12.18 27.89
CA THR A 44 32.26 13.13 28.74
C THR A 44 32.92 14.22 27.90
N GLU A 45 33.02 15.44 28.46
CA GLU A 45 33.80 16.54 27.85
C GLU A 45 35.31 16.32 27.96
N ARG A 46 35.76 15.42 28.83
CA ARG A 46 37.18 15.09 28.99
C ARG A 46 37.64 14.07 27.94
N PRO A 47 38.91 14.13 27.51
CA PRO A 47 39.42 13.16 26.55
C PRO A 47 39.47 11.76 27.17
N GLU A 48 39.39 10.74 26.32
CA GLU A 48 39.49 9.33 26.70
C GLU A 48 40.78 9.00 27.46
N SER A 49 41.88 9.73 27.20
CA SER A 49 43.14 9.56 27.94
C SER A 49 43.06 9.94 29.42
N GLU A 50 42.09 10.77 29.80
CA GLU A 50 41.89 11.24 31.17
C GLU A 50 40.76 10.48 31.87
N VAL A 51 39.68 10.19 31.15
CA VAL A 51 38.47 9.59 31.71
C VAL A 51 37.99 8.45 30.82
N ASP A 52 37.82 7.29 31.43
CA ASP A 52 37.16 6.15 30.81
C ASP A 52 35.76 5.94 31.38
N ILE A 53 34.82 5.54 30.52
CA ILE A 53 33.44 5.20 30.92
C ILE A 53 33.27 3.69 30.77
N ILE A 54 32.97 3.04 31.89
CA ILE A 54 32.81 1.59 31.98
C ILE A 54 31.40 1.31 32.49
N PRO A 55 30.65 0.37 31.87
CA PRO A 55 29.35 -0.04 32.39
C PRO A 55 29.52 -0.73 33.74
N ASP A 56 28.57 -0.48 34.65
CA ASP A 56 28.54 -1.16 35.93
C ASP A 56 28.29 -2.67 35.73
N GLN A 57 29.14 -3.50 36.36
CA GLN A 57 29.05 -4.95 36.32
C GLN A 57 28.15 -5.50 37.43
N ASN A 58 27.91 -4.74 38.49
CA ASN A 58 27.10 -5.13 39.64
C ASN A 58 25.62 -4.81 39.41
N GLU A 59 25.32 -3.59 38.95
CA GLU A 59 23.97 -3.16 38.61
C GLU A 59 23.81 -3.03 37.10
N MET A 60 23.12 -4.01 36.50
CA MET A 60 22.87 -3.98 35.06
C MET A 60 21.83 -2.92 34.70
N SER A 61 22.04 -2.29 33.54
CA SER A 61 21.04 -1.39 32.98
C SER A 61 19.76 -2.15 32.68
N ALA A 62 18.63 -1.62 33.14
CA ALA A 62 17.32 -2.20 32.97
C ALA A 62 16.35 -1.14 32.45
N ILE A 63 15.32 -1.58 31.73
CA ILE A 63 14.24 -0.72 31.24
C ILE A 63 12.93 -1.06 31.92
N ASN A 64 12.16 -0.04 32.28
CA ASN A 64 10.81 -0.22 32.80
C ASN A 64 9.80 -0.34 31.64
N VAL A 65 9.48 -1.58 31.27
CA VAL A 65 8.52 -1.88 30.20
C VAL A 65 7.08 -1.51 30.60
N GLN A 66 6.76 -1.52 31.90
CA GLN A 66 5.40 -1.28 32.40
C GLN A 66 4.93 0.16 32.19
N THR A 67 5.86 1.12 32.17
CA THR A 67 5.58 2.54 31.99
C THR A 67 5.55 2.98 30.53
N PHE A 68 5.69 2.05 29.58
CA PHE A 68 5.68 2.38 28.16
C PHE A 68 4.26 2.68 27.67
N VAL A 69 4.04 3.89 27.16
CA VAL A 69 2.71 4.38 26.78
C VAL A 69 2.24 3.76 25.46
N ASP A 70 3.14 3.62 24.48
CA ASP A 70 2.78 3.22 23.11
C ASP A 70 2.77 1.70 22.90
N GLN A 71 2.42 0.92 23.92
CA GLN A 71 2.39 -0.55 23.85
C GLN A 71 1.46 -1.12 22.77
N GLN A 72 0.47 -0.33 22.32
CA GLN A 72 -0.48 -0.69 21.28
C GLN A 72 0.16 -0.69 19.88
N GLU A 73 1.06 0.26 19.61
CA GLU A 73 1.77 0.36 18.34
C GLU A 73 3.13 -0.35 18.38
N TRP A 74 3.80 -0.34 19.53
CA TRP A 74 5.16 -0.83 19.70
C TRP A 74 5.24 -1.87 20.81
N LYS A 75 6.08 -2.87 20.60
CA LYS A 75 6.48 -3.85 21.61
C LYS A 75 7.93 -3.56 22.00
N LEU A 76 8.13 -3.09 23.22
CA LEU A 76 9.46 -2.88 23.78
C LEU A 76 10.09 -4.21 24.17
N HIS A 77 11.36 -4.39 23.83
CA HIS A 77 12.14 -5.53 24.25
C HIS A 77 12.79 -5.28 25.62
N GLU A 78 12.84 -6.31 26.46
CA GLU A 78 13.39 -6.22 27.83
C GLU A 78 14.92 -6.18 27.83
N HIS A 79 15.56 -6.79 26.83
CA HIS A 79 17.01 -6.80 26.72
C HIS A 79 17.53 -5.40 26.33
N VAL A 80 18.53 -4.94 27.07
CA VAL A 80 19.24 -3.68 26.81
C VAL A 80 20.66 -4.02 26.41
N GLU A 81 21.14 -3.42 25.32
CA GLU A 81 22.50 -3.62 24.81
C GLU A 81 23.34 -2.38 25.16
N ILE A 82 24.44 -2.59 25.87
CA ILE A 82 25.36 -1.51 26.23
C ILE A 82 26.62 -1.65 25.38
N THR A 83 26.94 -0.61 24.62
CA THR A 83 28.12 -0.55 23.77
C THR A 83 29.02 0.59 24.21
N LYS A 84 30.28 0.29 24.51
CA LYS A 84 31.31 1.31 24.68
C LYS A 84 31.77 1.78 23.31
N ARG A 85 31.80 3.09 23.09
CA ARG A 85 32.24 3.72 21.84
C ARG A 85 33.24 4.82 22.13
N ILE A 86 34.06 5.13 21.15
CA ILE A 86 34.96 6.28 21.18
C ILE A 86 34.47 7.23 20.09
N MET A 87 34.02 8.42 20.47
CA MET A 87 33.62 9.44 19.52
C MET A 87 34.77 10.44 19.32
N LYS A 88 35.12 10.70 18.06
CA LYS A 88 36.05 11.77 17.70
C LYS A 88 35.24 13.03 17.44
N GLN A 89 35.61 14.12 18.10
CA GLN A 89 34.91 15.39 17.90
C GLN A 89 35.48 16.08 16.65
N GLU A 90 34.79 15.91 15.51
CA GLU A 90 35.23 16.47 14.21
C GLU A 90 35.31 18.00 14.19
N TYR A 91 34.57 18.68 15.08
CA TYR A 91 34.51 20.15 15.14
C TYR A 91 35.44 20.79 16.20
N SER A 92 36.25 20.01 16.91
CA SER A 92 37.23 20.56 17.86
C SER A 92 38.60 20.67 17.21
N SER A 93 39.23 21.84 17.32
CA SER A 93 40.59 22.15 16.84
C SER A 93 41.68 21.21 17.36
N SER A 94 41.38 20.38 18.37
CA SER A 94 42.31 19.44 18.97
C SER A 94 42.11 17.97 18.57
N MET A 95 41.10 17.63 17.75
CA MET A 95 40.83 16.26 17.27
C MET A 95 40.76 15.19 18.40
N LYS A 96 40.42 15.61 19.62
CA LYS A 96 40.43 14.73 20.80
C LYS A 96 39.31 13.70 20.73
N SER A 97 39.63 12.47 21.17
CA SER A 97 38.65 11.40 21.32
C SER A 97 38.03 11.43 22.71
N HIS A 98 36.73 11.16 22.77
CA HIS A 98 35.95 11.14 24.01
C HIS A 98 35.36 9.74 24.22
N ALA A 99 35.47 9.24 25.45
CA ALA A 99 34.85 7.98 25.85
C ALA A 99 33.33 8.15 25.91
N CYS A 100 32.60 7.21 25.29
CA CYS A 100 31.15 7.23 25.17
C CYS A 100 30.56 5.88 25.57
N LEU A 101 29.40 5.93 26.21
CA LEU A 101 28.60 4.76 26.55
C LEU A 101 27.23 4.87 25.90
N SER A 102 26.96 3.99 24.95
CA SER A 102 25.68 3.93 24.25
C SER A 102 24.83 2.81 24.83
N VAL A 103 23.65 3.16 25.32
CA VAL A 103 22.65 2.24 25.83
C VAL A 103 21.53 2.14 24.79
N THR A 104 21.40 0.99 24.16
CA THR A 104 20.42 0.76 23.08
C THR A 104 19.28 -0.11 23.58
N CYS A 105 18.07 0.40 23.47
CA CYS A 105 16.83 -0.33 23.66
C CYS A 105 16.20 -0.63 22.30
N ARG A 106 15.53 -1.78 22.15
CA ARG A 106 14.91 -2.17 20.88
C ARG A 106 13.39 -2.19 20.98
N ALA A 107 12.71 -1.60 20.01
CA ALA A 107 11.25 -1.55 19.93
C ALA A 107 10.76 -2.15 18.60
N ALA A 108 9.85 -3.12 18.64
CA ALA A 108 9.29 -3.75 17.45
C ALA A 108 7.85 -3.26 17.20
N ARG A 109 7.54 -2.79 15.99
CA ARG A 109 6.19 -2.32 15.61
C ARG A 109 5.17 -3.46 15.68
N ARG A 110 3.88 -3.19 15.89
CA ARG A 110 2.81 -4.21 15.76
C ARG A 110 2.23 -4.15 14.33
N PRO A 111 2.46 -5.16 13.47
CA PRO A 111 2.05 -5.10 12.06
C PRO A 111 0.56 -5.42 11.83
N GLY A 112 -0.20 -5.77 12.88
CA GLY A 112 -1.57 -6.27 12.77
C GLY A 112 -2.50 -5.36 11.99
N TYR A 113 -2.43 -4.05 12.23
CA TYR A 113 -3.20 -3.05 11.48
C TYR A 113 -2.92 -3.12 9.97
N PHE A 114 -1.65 -3.19 9.58
CA PHE A 114 -1.26 -3.20 8.17
C PHE A 114 -1.65 -4.49 7.46
N TYR A 115 -1.67 -5.64 8.15
CA TYR A 115 -2.16 -6.89 7.56
C TYR A 115 -3.62 -6.81 7.12
N TRP A 116 -4.50 -6.33 8.02
CA TRP A 116 -5.93 -6.25 7.75
C TRP A 116 -6.31 -5.08 6.85
N ASN A 117 -5.69 -3.92 7.05
CA ASN A 117 -6.12 -2.70 6.36
C ASN A 117 -5.34 -2.41 5.09
N VAL A 118 -4.14 -2.96 4.90
CA VAL A 118 -3.32 -2.70 3.71
C VAL A 118 -3.19 -3.94 2.84
N PHE A 119 -2.61 -5.02 3.38
CA PHE A 119 -2.32 -6.22 2.60
C PHE A 119 -3.59 -6.91 2.10
N LEU A 120 -4.60 -7.08 2.96
CA LEU A 120 -5.87 -7.69 2.59
C LEU A 120 -6.67 -6.84 1.60
N ILE A 121 -6.76 -5.53 1.81
CA ILE A 121 -7.49 -4.64 0.90
C ILE A 121 -6.86 -4.64 -0.50
N MET A 122 -5.53 -4.56 -0.60
CA MET A 122 -4.85 -4.66 -1.89
C MET A 122 -4.98 -6.03 -2.56
N PHE A 123 -4.99 -7.10 -1.77
CA PHE A 123 -5.29 -8.43 -2.29
C PHE A 123 -6.68 -8.47 -2.91
N MET A 124 -7.69 -7.93 -2.24
CA MET A 124 -9.06 -7.85 -2.78
C MET A 124 -9.14 -7.00 -4.05
N ILE A 125 -8.57 -5.79 -4.06
CA ILE A 125 -8.56 -4.90 -5.23
C ILE A 125 -7.89 -5.59 -6.43
N SER A 126 -6.73 -6.21 -6.22
CA SER A 126 -6.04 -6.92 -7.30
C SER A 126 -6.78 -8.16 -7.77
N SER A 127 -7.46 -8.89 -6.88
CA SER A 127 -8.27 -10.06 -7.24
C SER A 127 -9.50 -9.69 -8.09
N LEU A 128 -10.07 -8.49 -7.92
CA LEU A 128 -11.19 -8.01 -8.73
C LEU A 128 -10.81 -7.83 -10.21
N SER A 129 -9.52 -7.73 -10.54
CA SER A 129 -9.07 -7.73 -11.93
C SER A 129 -9.48 -9.00 -12.68
N PHE A 130 -9.63 -10.14 -12.01
CA PHE A 130 -10.10 -11.37 -12.64
C PHE A 130 -11.56 -11.32 -13.04
N ALA A 131 -12.39 -10.48 -12.40
CA ALA A 131 -13.77 -10.27 -12.79
C ALA A 131 -13.90 -9.62 -14.18
N THR A 132 -12.87 -8.90 -14.64
CA THR A 132 -12.86 -8.30 -15.99
C THR A 132 -12.89 -9.34 -17.11
N PHE A 133 -12.37 -10.55 -16.85
CA PHE A 133 -12.42 -11.67 -17.81
C PHE A 133 -13.83 -12.28 -17.95
N ALA A 134 -14.74 -12.01 -17.01
CA ALA A 134 -16.13 -12.47 -17.10
C ALA A 134 -16.97 -11.65 -18.12
N VAL A 135 -16.50 -10.47 -18.51
CA VAL A 135 -17.14 -9.63 -19.55
C VAL A 135 -16.82 -10.22 -20.92
N SER A 136 -17.79 -10.29 -21.83
CA SER A 136 -17.58 -10.80 -23.21
C SER A 136 -16.50 -9.99 -23.98
N PRO A 137 -15.73 -10.65 -24.87
CA PRO A 137 -14.67 -9.99 -25.66
C PRO A 137 -15.20 -8.87 -26.56
N ASP A 138 -16.43 -9.00 -27.06
CA ASP A 138 -17.13 -8.01 -27.89
C ASP A 138 -17.21 -6.61 -27.25
N LYS A 139 -17.15 -6.55 -25.92
CA LYS A 139 -17.21 -5.30 -25.14
C LYS A 139 -15.82 -4.94 -24.61
N ALA A 140 -14.85 -4.93 -25.51
CA ALA A 140 -13.47 -4.52 -25.29
C ALA A 140 -13.33 -3.18 -24.53
N GLU A 141 -14.13 -2.16 -24.90
CA GLU A 141 -14.13 -0.85 -24.24
C GLU A 141 -14.47 -0.97 -22.74
N LEU A 142 -15.47 -1.78 -22.38
CA LEU A 142 -15.88 -1.98 -21.00
C LEU A 142 -14.78 -2.68 -20.19
N ARG A 143 -14.10 -3.68 -20.76
CA ARG A 143 -12.97 -4.38 -20.12
C ARG A 143 -11.82 -3.42 -19.81
N LEU A 144 -11.48 -2.54 -20.75
CA LEU A 144 -10.44 -1.52 -20.55
C LEU A 144 -10.85 -0.49 -19.50
N ARG A 145 -12.10 -0.01 -19.53
CA ARG A 145 -12.63 0.92 -18.53
C ARG A 145 -12.51 0.35 -17.12
N LEU A 146 -12.95 -0.90 -16.90
CA LEU A 146 -12.82 -1.56 -15.60
C LEU A 146 -11.35 -1.72 -15.17
N SER A 147 -10.47 -2.08 -16.11
CA SER A 147 -9.02 -2.24 -15.84
C SER A 147 -8.36 -0.93 -15.42
N PHE A 148 -8.67 0.18 -16.10
CA PHE A 148 -8.16 1.50 -15.72
C PHE A 148 -8.73 1.99 -14.40
N THR A 149 -10.00 1.72 -14.11
CA THR A 149 -10.59 2.00 -12.80
C THR A 149 -9.82 1.27 -11.69
N LEU A 150 -9.52 -0.02 -11.85
CA LEU A 150 -8.75 -0.77 -10.84
C LEU A 150 -7.32 -0.25 -10.66
N ILE A 151 -6.64 0.13 -11.74
CA ILE A 151 -5.32 0.77 -11.67
C ILE A 151 -5.40 2.07 -10.88
N LEU A 152 -6.39 2.92 -11.19
CA LEU A 152 -6.60 4.19 -10.51
C LEU A 152 -6.92 3.97 -9.03
N THR A 153 -7.82 3.04 -8.69
CA THR A 153 -8.11 2.65 -7.31
C THR A 153 -6.85 2.20 -6.56
N SER A 154 -6.00 1.39 -7.20
CA SER A 154 -4.74 0.93 -6.60
C SER A 154 -3.74 2.08 -6.38
N VAL A 155 -3.64 3.03 -7.31
CA VAL A 155 -2.76 4.20 -7.16
C VAL A 155 -3.26 5.13 -6.04
N THR A 156 -4.57 5.31 -5.95
CA THR A 156 -5.19 6.10 -4.86
C THR A 156 -4.98 5.44 -3.52
N PHE A 157 -5.18 4.12 -3.44
CA PHE A 157 -4.93 3.41 -2.20
C PHE A 157 -3.46 3.52 -1.78
N LYS A 158 -2.51 3.42 -2.72
CA LYS A 158 -1.09 3.70 -2.47
C LYS A 158 -0.89 5.12 -1.91
N TYR A 159 -1.51 6.12 -2.54
CA TYR A 159 -1.39 7.51 -2.10
C TYR A 159 -1.86 7.69 -0.65
N VAL A 160 -3.03 7.13 -0.31
CA VAL A 160 -3.58 7.17 1.06
C VAL A 160 -2.62 6.53 2.07
N ILE A 161 -2.03 5.39 1.72
CA ILE A 161 -1.03 4.72 2.56
C ILE A 161 0.20 5.61 2.75
N THR A 162 0.73 6.21 1.68
CA THR A 162 1.93 7.06 1.74
C THR A 162 1.71 8.29 2.62
N GLN A 163 0.48 8.80 2.78
CA GLN A 163 0.21 9.90 3.73
C GLN A 163 0.44 9.51 5.19
N SER A 164 0.33 8.22 5.52
CA SER A 164 0.58 7.72 6.88
C SER A 164 2.06 7.45 7.17
N LEU A 165 2.94 7.57 6.18
CA LEU A 165 4.38 7.40 6.33
C LEU A 165 5.15 8.68 5.99
N PRO A 166 6.27 8.98 6.67
CA PRO A 166 7.16 10.04 6.24
C PRO A 166 7.73 9.74 4.85
N LYS A 167 7.99 10.79 4.06
CA LYS A 167 8.59 10.66 2.73
C LYS A 167 10.00 10.08 2.85
N ILE A 168 10.17 8.84 2.45
CA ILE A 168 11.43 8.10 2.42
C ILE A 168 11.87 7.84 0.97
N SER A 169 13.19 7.81 0.74
CA SER A 169 13.77 7.67 -0.61
C SER A 169 13.84 6.22 -1.10
N TYR A 170 13.70 5.24 -0.19
CA TYR A 170 13.77 3.81 -0.47
C TYR A 170 12.39 3.14 -0.35
N LEU A 171 12.23 1.97 -0.97
CA LEU A 171 10.99 1.19 -0.94
C LEU A 171 10.91 0.30 0.31
N THR A 172 9.82 0.44 1.06
CA THR A 172 9.45 -0.49 2.15
C THR A 172 8.91 -1.82 1.61
N TYR A 173 8.83 -2.87 2.44
CA TYR A 173 8.15 -4.12 2.00
C TYR A 173 6.69 -3.90 1.64
N MET A 174 6.00 -3.02 2.37
CA MET A 174 4.63 -2.63 2.03
C MET A 174 4.55 -1.98 0.66
N ASP A 175 5.46 -1.04 0.32
CA ASP A 175 5.48 -0.41 -0.99
C ASP A 175 5.78 -1.42 -2.11
N LYS A 176 6.69 -2.36 -1.86
CA LYS A 176 7.00 -3.44 -2.82
C LYS A 176 5.77 -4.30 -3.12
N TYR A 177 4.95 -4.61 -2.11
CA TYR A 177 3.70 -5.34 -2.32
C TYR A 177 2.71 -4.56 -3.17
N VAL A 178 2.47 -3.29 -2.80
CA VAL A 178 1.56 -2.39 -3.51
C VAL A 178 1.98 -2.22 -4.97
N LEU A 179 3.28 -2.06 -5.24
CA LEU A 179 3.83 -1.96 -6.58
C LEU A 179 3.76 -3.27 -7.36
N MET A 180 3.97 -4.42 -6.70
CA MET A 180 3.77 -5.73 -7.33
C MET A 180 2.31 -5.92 -7.75
N SER A 181 1.34 -5.59 -6.89
CA SER A 181 -0.08 -5.68 -7.21
C SER A 181 -0.46 -4.74 -8.35
N LEU A 182 0.08 -3.51 -8.34
CA LEU A 182 -0.10 -2.55 -9.43
C LEU A 182 0.50 -3.07 -10.76
N ALA A 183 1.67 -3.71 -10.72
CA ALA A 183 2.29 -4.29 -11.91
C ALA A 183 1.44 -5.43 -12.49
N ILE A 184 0.85 -6.28 -11.65
CA ILE A 184 -0.09 -7.31 -12.10
C ILE A 184 -1.31 -6.68 -12.78
N LEU A 185 -1.90 -5.64 -12.20
CA LEU A 185 -3.02 -4.91 -12.80
C LEU A 185 -2.64 -4.33 -14.18
N CYS A 186 -1.43 -3.77 -14.31
CA CYS A 186 -0.92 -3.28 -15.59
C CYS A 186 -0.77 -4.42 -16.62
N ILE A 187 -0.24 -5.59 -16.23
CA ILE A 187 -0.10 -6.74 -17.12
C ILE A 187 -1.47 -7.22 -17.63
N ILE A 188 -2.47 -7.29 -16.75
CA ILE A 188 -3.84 -7.67 -17.12
C ILE A 188 -4.47 -6.62 -18.05
N SER A 189 -4.26 -5.33 -17.77
CA SER A 189 -4.74 -4.23 -18.62
C SER A 189 -4.11 -4.26 -20.02
N VAL A 190 -2.80 -4.52 -20.11
CA VAL A 190 -2.09 -4.69 -21.39
C VAL A 190 -2.64 -5.90 -22.16
N TRP A 191 -2.94 -7.01 -21.47
CA TRP A 191 -3.58 -8.16 -22.11
C TRP A 191 -4.93 -7.78 -22.72
N HIS A 192 -5.80 -7.11 -21.96
CA HIS A 192 -7.09 -6.65 -22.48
C HIS A 192 -6.92 -5.74 -23.68
N ALA A 193 -5.94 -4.81 -23.66
CA ALA A 193 -5.63 -3.96 -24.80
C ALA A 193 -5.18 -4.77 -26.03
N ILE A 194 -4.34 -5.79 -25.85
CA ILE A 194 -3.90 -6.67 -26.95
C ILE A 194 -5.09 -7.43 -27.56
N VAL A 195 -6.01 -7.95 -26.75
CA VAL A 195 -7.21 -8.63 -27.25
C VAL A 195 -8.02 -7.69 -28.14
N THR A 196 -8.19 -6.42 -27.74
CA THR A 196 -8.91 -5.43 -28.58
C THR A 196 -8.26 -5.18 -29.95
N LEU A 197 -6.93 -5.32 -30.06
CA LEU A 197 -6.20 -5.14 -31.31
C LEU A 197 -6.30 -6.36 -32.24
N LEU A 198 -6.58 -7.54 -31.68
CA LEU A 198 -6.70 -8.79 -32.42
C LEU A 198 -8.14 -9.06 -32.90
N ASP A 199 -9.13 -8.34 -32.38
CA ASP A 199 -10.54 -8.48 -32.78
C ASP A 199 -10.75 -8.12 -34.27
N PRO A 200 -11.16 -9.08 -35.13
CA PRO A 200 -11.30 -8.88 -36.57
C PRO A 200 -12.36 -7.84 -36.99
N GLU A 201 -13.32 -7.51 -36.13
CA GLU A 201 -14.36 -6.51 -36.43
C GLU A 201 -13.81 -5.08 -36.55
N HIS A 202 -12.75 -4.74 -35.81
CA HIS A 202 -12.08 -3.43 -35.94
C HIS A 202 -11.27 -3.33 -37.24
N ILE A 203 -10.72 -4.46 -37.72
CA ILE A 203 -10.05 -4.52 -39.02
C ILE A 203 -11.09 -4.46 -40.14
N ALA A 204 -12.21 -5.20 -40.04
CA ALA A 204 -13.28 -5.16 -41.02
C ALA A 204 -13.89 -3.76 -41.17
N THR A 205 -14.18 -3.05 -40.08
CA THR A 205 -14.73 -1.68 -40.13
C THR A 205 -13.71 -0.62 -40.59
N LYS A 206 -12.41 -0.82 -40.33
CA LYS A 206 -11.33 0.05 -40.82
C LYS A 206 -11.04 -0.13 -42.32
N TYR A 207 -11.37 -1.29 -42.89
CA TYR A 207 -11.18 -1.62 -44.32
C TYR A 207 -12.48 -1.71 -45.14
N SER A 208 -13.68 -1.69 -44.54
CA SER A 208 -14.98 -1.76 -45.23
C SER A 208 -15.66 -0.40 -45.44
N LYS A 209 -14.92 0.71 -45.54
CA LYS A 209 -15.45 1.89 -46.24
C LYS A 209 -15.08 1.78 -47.72
N PRO A 210 -15.91 1.21 -48.61
CA PRO A 210 -15.84 1.61 -50.00
C PRO A 210 -16.24 3.08 -50.03
N ALA A 211 -15.34 3.92 -50.56
CA ALA A 211 -15.69 5.26 -50.98
C ALA A 211 -16.80 5.12 -52.03
N ASN A 212 -18.05 5.26 -51.62
CA ASN A 212 -19.15 5.37 -52.57
C ASN A 212 -18.98 6.69 -53.30
N LEU A 213 -18.51 6.55 -54.53
CA LEU A 213 -18.45 7.51 -55.62
C LEU A 213 -19.87 7.92 -56.05
N PHE A 214 -20.71 8.36 -55.12
CA PHE A 214 -22.07 8.84 -55.38
C PHE A 214 -22.38 10.20 -54.73
N ASP A 215 -21.54 10.69 -53.81
CA ASP A 215 -21.70 12.04 -53.24
C ASP A 215 -21.03 13.15 -54.07
N LEU A 216 -20.51 12.82 -55.26
CA LEU A 216 -19.79 13.76 -56.13
C LEU A 216 -20.61 14.22 -57.34
N TYR A 217 -21.93 14.40 -57.22
CA TYR A 217 -22.70 15.25 -58.14
C TYR A 217 -24.09 15.61 -57.56
N GLY A 218 -24.23 16.81 -57.01
CA GLY A 218 -25.51 17.34 -56.52
C GLY A 218 -25.39 18.79 -56.06
N ILE A 219 -25.51 19.71 -57.01
CA ILE A 219 -25.21 21.13 -56.91
C ILE A 219 -26.30 21.94 -56.16
N GLN A 220 -25.86 22.63 -55.11
CA GLN A 220 -26.13 23.99 -54.61
C GLN A 220 -27.13 24.92 -55.35
N GLN A 221 -28.06 25.53 -54.58
CA GLN A 221 -28.44 26.97 -54.50
C GLN A 221 -29.72 27.09 -53.65
N HIS A 222 -29.82 27.93 -52.61
CA HIS A 222 -29.75 29.40 -52.67
C HIS A 222 -29.34 30.00 -51.30
N GLN A 223 -28.66 31.15 -51.37
CA GLN A 223 -27.97 31.85 -50.29
C GLN A 223 -28.48 33.29 -50.24
N SER A 224 -28.65 33.85 -49.03
CA SER A 224 -28.74 35.30 -48.82
C SER A 224 -27.68 35.77 -47.80
N PHE A 225 -26.65 36.41 -48.37
CA PHE A 225 -25.94 37.63 -47.97
C PHE A 225 -25.14 37.76 -46.64
N LEU A 226 -23.89 38.22 -46.84
CA LEU A 226 -22.69 38.50 -46.00
C LEU A 226 -22.60 39.98 -45.52
N PRO A 227 -21.51 40.54 -44.90
CA PRO A 227 -20.39 40.08 -44.00
C PRO A 227 -20.07 41.13 -42.86
N PRO A 228 -18.84 41.30 -42.30
CA PRO A 228 -17.76 40.39 -41.81
C PRO A 228 -17.57 40.49 -40.26
N ASP A 229 -16.98 39.51 -39.56
CA ASP A 229 -15.60 39.65 -39.06
C ASP A 229 -15.05 38.34 -38.43
N THR A 230 -13.72 38.21 -38.57
CA THR A 230 -12.77 37.40 -37.80
C THR A 230 -12.91 35.87 -37.75
N ALA A 231 -12.09 35.25 -38.61
CA ALA A 231 -11.50 33.94 -38.44
C ALA A 231 -10.72 33.81 -37.11
N VAL A 232 -10.48 32.53 -36.75
CA VAL A 232 -9.66 32.01 -35.65
C VAL A 232 -10.41 31.92 -34.32
N ASN A 233 -11.04 30.76 -34.05
CA ASN A 233 -11.19 30.15 -32.71
C ASN A 233 -12.13 28.92 -32.77
N SER A 234 -11.67 27.77 -33.28
CA SER A 234 -12.35 26.49 -33.03
C SER A 234 -11.47 25.24 -33.16
N ALA A 235 -10.15 25.41 -33.08
CA ALA A 235 -9.22 24.28 -32.90
C ALA A 235 -8.51 24.34 -31.54
N ASN A 236 -8.63 25.46 -30.81
CA ASN A 236 -8.01 25.62 -29.50
C ASN A 236 -8.90 25.07 -28.37
N ASN A 237 -10.22 24.91 -28.54
CA ASN A 237 -11.08 24.51 -27.42
C ASN A 237 -11.00 23.03 -27.03
N THR A 238 -10.77 22.11 -27.95
CA THR A 238 -10.71 20.67 -27.63
C THR A 238 -9.35 20.23 -27.09
N GLN A 239 -8.25 20.93 -27.45
CA GLN A 239 -6.96 20.77 -26.77
C GLN A 239 -6.94 21.50 -25.43
N ASN A 240 -7.58 22.66 -25.31
CA ASN A 240 -7.64 23.37 -24.04
C ASN A 240 -8.54 22.67 -23.01
N GLU A 241 -9.59 21.96 -23.42
CA GLU A 241 -10.42 21.16 -22.49
C GLU A 241 -9.66 19.95 -21.95
N THR A 242 -8.91 19.21 -22.76
CA THR A 242 -8.11 18.06 -22.29
C THR A 242 -6.87 18.49 -21.49
N VAL A 243 -6.25 19.63 -21.85
CA VAL A 243 -5.12 20.20 -21.11
C VAL A 243 -5.58 20.88 -19.82
N ASN A 244 -6.75 21.55 -19.79
CA ASN A 244 -7.30 22.11 -18.56
C ASN A 244 -7.87 21.02 -17.63
N PHE A 245 -8.41 19.92 -18.17
CA PHE A 245 -8.86 18.77 -17.37
C PHE A 245 -7.70 18.10 -16.62
N LEU A 246 -6.54 17.95 -17.28
CA LEU A 246 -5.31 17.47 -16.65
C LEU A 246 -4.64 18.50 -15.72
N LYS A 247 -4.88 19.81 -15.94
CA LYS A 247 -4.31 20.89 -15.12
C LYS A 247 -5.12 21.22 -13.87
N GLU A 248 -6.42 20.90 -13.87
CA GLU A 248 -7.31 21.05 -12.72
C GLU A 248 -7.26 19.84 -11.77
N HIS A 249 -6.86 18.66 -12.27
CA HIS A 249 -6.78 17.41 -11.48
C HIS A 249 -5.36 17.00 -11.07
N VAL A 250 -4.34 17.81 -11.38
CA VAL A 250 -2.94 17.59 -10.98
C VAL A 250 -2.42 18.86 -10.30
N SER A 251 -2.92 19.14 -9.09
CA SER A 251 -2.27 20.05 -8.15
C SER A 251 -2.17 19.38 -6.77
N PRO A 252 -1.04 19.51 -6.07
CA PRO A 252 -0.66 18.59 -5.01
C PRO A 252 -1.16 19.10 -3.65
N ASP A 253 -2.47 19.18 -3.41
CA ASP A 253 -2.99 19.35 -2.05
C ASP A 253 -4.42 18.79 -1.93
N ASN A 254 -4.55 17.75 -1.09
CA ASN A 254 -5.75 17.32 -0.35
C ASN A 254 -7.10 17.04 -1.07
N GLY A 255 -7.15 16.82 -2.40
CA GLY A 255 -8.43 16.56 -3.10
C GLY A 255 -8.54 15.24 -3.90
N PHE A 256 -7.45 14.46 -4.02
CA PHE A 256 -7.43 13.31 -4.96
C PHE A 256 -8.43 12.19 -4.61
N ALA A 257 -8.65 11.94 -3.32
CA ALA A 257 -9.60 10.92 -2.86
C ALA A 257 -11.06 11.33 -3.11
N ASP A 258 -11.40 12.61 -2.90
CA ASP A 258 -12.76 13.13 -3.06
C ASP A 258 -13.15 13.22 -4.54
N ASN A 259 -12.23 13.63 -5.41
CA ASN A 259 -12.44 13.64 -6.86
C ASN A 259 -12.60 12.23 -7.43
N LEU A 260 -11.93 11.24 -6.84
CA LEU A 260 -12.09 9.85 -7.24
C LEU A 260 -13.39 9.24 -6.71
N LEU A 261 -13.79 9.59 -5.49
CA LEU A 261 -15.08 9.18 -4.94
C LEU A 261 -16.22 9.73 -5.82
N ALA A 262 -16.11 10.99 -6.25
CA ALA A 262 -17.03 11.61 -7.21
C ALA A 262 -17.03 10.91 -8.58
N PHE A 263 -15.87 10.49 -9.08
CA PHE A 263 -15.77 9.71 -10.33
C PHE A 263 -16.41 8.31 -10.22
N LEU A 264 -16.21 7.62 -9.08
CA LEU A 264 -16.78 6.29 -8.83
C LEU A 264 -18.30 6.34 -8.57
N LEU A 265 -18.79 7.40 -7.92
CA LEU A 265 -20.21 7.63 -7.65
C LEU A 265 -20.95 8.27 -8.83
N GLY A 266 -20.26 8.95 -9.75
CA GLY A 266 -20.85 9.60 -10.92
C GLY A 266 -21.19 8.66 -12.09
N SER A 267 -21.05 7.34 -11.93
CA SER A 267 -21.35 6.35 -12.99
C SER A 267 -22.80 5.85 -12.97
N GLU A 268 -23.66 6.33 -12.09
CA GLU A 268 -25.10 6.07 -12.10
C GLU A 268 -25.87 7.33 -12.49
N HIS A 269 -26.13 7.51 -13.79
CA HIS A 269 -27.32 8.23 -14.25
C HIS A 269 -27.63 7.80 -15.69
N MET A 270 -28.51 6.81 -15.81
CA MET A 270 -29.44 6.74 -16.93
C MET A 270 -30.83 6.88 -16.30
N GLU A 271 -31.31 8.11 -16.19
CA GLU A 271 -32.64 8.40 -15.66
C GLU A 271 -33.64 8.47 -16.82
N GLU A 272 -34.56 7.52 -16.75
CA GLU A 272 -35.83 7.38 -17.43
C GLU A 272 -36.73 8.59 -17.10
N THR A 273 -37.10 9.38 -18.11
CA THR A 273 -38.05 10.48 -17.92
C THR A 273 -39.48 10.00 -18.08
N ASP A 274 -40.13 9.68 -16.96
CA ASP A 274 -41.58 9.77 -16.82
C ASP A 274 -41.96 11.22 -16.46
N GLN A 275 -42.73 11.88 -17.32
CA GLN A 275 -43.39 13.15 -16.99
C GLN A 275 -44.91 12.97 -16.99
N ILE A 276 -45.46 12.97 -15.77
CA ILE A 276 -46.87 13.26 -15.49
C ILE A 276 -46.98 14.78 -15.33
N ALA A 277 -47.81 15.43 -16.14
CA ALA A 277 -48.37 16.74 -15.84
C ALA A 277 -49.82 16.79 -16.31
N GLU A 278 -50.73 16.96 -15.35
CA GLU A 278 -52.16 17.13 -15.53
C GLU A 278 -52.55 18.50 -16.10
N SER A 279 -53.75 18.49 -16.68
CA SER A 279 -54.73 19.58 -16.74
C SER A 279 -54.65 20.56 -17.92
N LYS A 280 -55.53 20.29 -18.90
CA LYS A 280 -56.55 21.25 -19.34
C LYS A 280 -57.72 20.53 -19.99
N THR A 281 -58.89 20.68 -19.37
CA THR A 281 -60.23 20.35 -19.89
C THR A 281 -60.56 21.19 -21.13
N SER A 282 -61.07 20.55 -22.18
CA SER A 282 -62.13 21.11 -23.04
C SER A 282 -62.82 20.01 -23.83
N THR A 283 -64.14 20.03 -23.74
CA THR A 283 -65.18 19.20 -24.34
C THR A 283 -65.22 19.33 -25.86
N ASP A 284 -65.39 18.24 -26.62
CA ASP A 284 -66.50 18.09 -27.60
C ASP A 284 -66.60 16.67 -28.20
N ASN A 285 -67.81 16.35 -28.67
CA ASN A 285 -68.35 15.05 -29.09
C ASN A 285 -67.95 14.59 -30.51
N GLY A 286 -68.10 13.28 -30.79
CA GLY A 286 -68.53 12.82 -32.13
C GLY A 286 -67.91 11.54 -32.73
N ASN A 287 -68.64 10.42 -32.59
CA ASN A 287 -69.04 9.44 -33.62
C ASN A 287 -68.03 8.60 -34.46
N ILE A 288 -68.10 7.27 -34.23
CA ILE A 288 -68.33 6.15 -35.20
C ILE A 288 -67.55 6.11 -36.53
N SER A 289 -66.71 5.07 -36.73
CA SER A 289 -66.90 3.97 -37.74
C SER A 289 -65.66 3.07 -37.97
N THR A 290 -65.88 1.76 -37.78
CA THR A 290 -65.39 0.56 -38.51
C THR A 290 -64.28 0.65 -39.60
N SER A 291 -63.24 -0.19 -39.48
CA SER A 291 -62.92 -1.35 -40.37
C SER A 291 -61.51 -1.94 -40.07
N VAL A 292 -61.41 -3.21 -39.65
CA VAL A 292 -60.96 -4.40 -40.42
C VAL A 292 -59.48 -4.42 -40.83
N GLY A 293 -58.72 -5.38 -40.27
CA GLY A 293 -57.69 -6.14 -40.99
C GLY A 293 -56.22 -5.93 -40.59
N ASP A 294 -55.66 -6.87 -39.83
CA ASP A 294 -54.51 -7.74 -40.21
C ASP A 294 -53.66 -8.10 -38.97
N GLN A 295 -53.90 -9.27 -38.40
CA GLN A 295 -53.04 -9.87 -37.38
C GLN A 295 -51.80 -10.44 -38.07
N ARG A 296 -50.68 -9.70 -38.04
CA ARG A 296 -49.35 -10.30 -38.19
C ARG A 296 -48.74 -10.54 -36.82
N ASN A 297 -48.81 -11.79 -36.38
CA ASN A 297 -47.94 -12.34 -35.36
C ASN A 297 -46.50 -12.30 -35.87
N THR A 298 -45.74 -11.26 -35.49
CA THR A 298 -44.28 -11.26 -35.68
C THR A 298 -43.68 -12.02 -34.51
N THR A 299 -43.56 -13.33 -34.68
CA THR A 299 -42.69 -14.18 -33.88
C THR A 299 -41.27 -13.62 -33.92
N VAL A 300 -40.81 -13.14 -32.76
CA VAL A 300 -39.41 -12.81 -32.48
C VAL A 300 -38.56 -14.06 -32.80
N PRO A 301 -37.54 -13.99 -33.67
CA PRO A 301 -36.64 -15.11 -33.83
C PRO A 301 -35.80 -15.24 -32.56
N ARG A 302 -36.00 -16.35 -31.84
CA ARG A 302 -35.02 -16.84 -30.86
C ARG A 302 -33.68 -16.96 -31.59
N LEU A 303 -32.67 -16.22 -31.12
CA LEU A 303 -31.27 -16.48 -31.44
C LEU A 303 -30.98 -17.92 -30.98
N SER A 304 -31.06 -18.88 -31.90
CA SER A 304 -30.63 -20.25 -31.65
C SER A 304 -29.10 -20.23 -31.59
N ASN A 305 -28.55 -20.80 -30.53
CA ASN A 305 -27.11 -21.09 -30.38
C ASN A 305 -26.63 -22.18 -31.35
N GLU A 306 -27.24 -22.30 -32.54
CA GLU A 306 -26.90 -23.31 -33.53
C GLU A 306 -26.11 -22.68 -34.68
N CYS A 307 -24.84 -23.06 -34.69
CA CYS A 307 -23.83 -22.73 -35.68
C CYS A 307 -24.28 -23.26 -37.07
N SER A 308 -24.82 -22.37 -37.93
CA SER A 308 -25.22 -22.68 -39.32
C SER A 308 -24.00 -22.99 -40.20
N LEU A 309 -24.19 -23.76 -41.28
CA LEU A 309 -23.15 -24.22 -42.21
C LEU A 309 -22.34 -23.06 -42.83
N ASP A 310 -22.99 -21.91 -43.06
CA ASP A 310 -22.37 -20.70 -43.64
C ASP A 310 -21.59 -19.86 -42.60
N ASN A 311 -21.85 -20.07 -41.30
CA ASN A 311 -21.19 -19.38 -40.18
C ASN A 311 -20.20 -20.28 -39.43
N LYS A 312 -19.94 -21.49 -39.95
CA LYS A 312 -19.12 -22.50 -39.28
C LYS A 312 -17.67 -22.03 -39.08
N MET A 313 -17.12 -21.29 -40.05
CA MET A 313 -15.77 -20.71 -39.98
C MET A 313 -15.67 -19.63 -38.88
N ALA A 314 -16.62 -18.69 -38.81
CA ALA A 314 -16.66 -17.64 -37.79
C ALA A 314 -16.88 -18.21 -36.38
N CYS A 315 -17.68 -19.27 -36.28
CA CYS A 315 -18.00 -19.99 -35.05
C CYS A 315 -16.84 -20.86 -34.53
N GLU A 316 -16.04 -21.47 -35.43
CA GLU A 316 -14.79 -22.15 -35.04
C GLU A 316 -13.71 -21.15 -34.59
N GLU A 317 -13.60 -20.00 -35.24
CA GLU A 317 -12.66 -18.94 -34.86
C GLU A 317 -13.00 -18.34 -33.50
N TRP A 318 -14.29 -18.07 -33.25
CA TRP A 318 -14.79 -17.63 -31.94
C TRP A 318 -14.54 -18.63 -30.82
N LYS A 319 -14.76 -19.92 -31.08
CA LYS A 319 -14.45 -20.98 -30.10
C LYS A 319 -12.94 -21.02 -29.79
N ARG A 320 -12.08 -20.79 -30.78
CA ARG A 320 -10.62 -20.70 -30.55
C ARG A 320 -10.26 -19.50 -29.67
N VAL A 321 -10.85 -18.33 -29.90
CA VAL A 321 -10.61 -17.13 -29.06
C VAL A 321 -11.01 -17.40 -27.61
N GLN A 322 -12.20 -17.97 -27.37
CA GLN A 322 -12.66 -18.30 -26.01
C GLN A 322 -11.75 -19.32 -25.31
N ILE A 323 -11.29 -20.35 -26.02
CA ILE A 323 -10.35 -21.33 -25.47
C ILE A 323 -9.01 -20.68 -25.10
N VAL A 324 -8.48 -19.81 -25.97
CA VAL A 324 -7.25 -19.05 -25.70
C VAL A 324 -7.43 -18.14 -24.49
N GLU A 325 -8.53 -17.38 -24.41
CA GLU A 325 -8.83 -16.53 -23.26
C GLU A 325 -8.90 -17.34 -21.95
N GLN A 326 -9.54 -18.51 -21.98
CA GLN A 326 -9.64 -19.37 -20.79
C GLN A 326 -8.28 -19.91 -20.34
N HIS A 327 -7.40 -20.30 -21.27
CA HIS A 327 -6.03 -20.72 -20.95
C HIS A 327 -5.19 -19.58 -20.38
N VAL A 328 -5.33 -18.38 -20.94
CA VAL A 328 -4.61 -17.18 -20.49
C VAL A 328 -5.11 -16.75 -19.11
N PHE A 329 -6.42 -16.72 -18.90
CA PHE A 329 -7.03 -16.48 -17.60
C PHE A 329 -6.48 -17.44 -16.53
N THR A 330 -6.51 -18.75 -16.82
CA THR A 330 -6.01 -19.77 -15.90
C THR A 330 -4.53 -19.55 -15.60
N SER A 331 -3.73 -19.21 -16.62
CA SER A 331 -2.30 -18.92 -16.46
C SER A 331 -2.05 -17.69 -15.57
N PHE A 332 -2.81 -16.61 -15.77
CA PHE A 332 -2.68 -15.41 -14.93
C PHE A 332 -3.10 -15.66 -13.48
N VAL A 333 -4.15 -16.44 -13.24
CA VAL A 333 -4.57 -16.83 -11.89
C VAL A 333 -3.47 -17.65 -11.20
N ILE A 334 -2.86 -18.61 -11.90
CA ILE A 334 -1.75 -19.40 -11.35
C ILE A 334 -0.55 -18.50 -11.02
N ILE A 335 -0.14 -17.64 -11.95
CA ILE A 335 0.97 -16.70 -11.74
C ILE A 335 0.67 -15.77 -10.56
N TYR A 336 -0.56 -15.27 -10.44
CA TYR A 336 -1.00 -14.42 -9.34
C TYR A 336 -0.86 -15.11 -7.99
N VAL A 337 -1.38 -16.34 -7.87
CA VAL A 337 -1.29 -17.13 -6.63
C VAL A 337 0.17 -17.41 -6.28
N ILE A 338 1.00 -17.78 -7.27
CA ILE A 338 2.42 -18.02 -7.05
C ILE A 338 3.13 -16.72 -6.61
N ALA A 339 2.89 -15.60 -7.28
CA ALA A 339 3.48 -14.31 -6.92
C ALA A 339 3.15 -13.90 -5.48
N HIS A 340 1.89 -14.07 -5.07
CA HIS A 340 1.47 -13.79 -3.69
C HIS A 340 2.06 -14.78 -2.69
N ALA A 341 2.13 -16.07 -3.02
CA ALA A 341 2.77 -17.07 -2.16
C ALA A 341 4.26 -16.81 -1.96
N VAL A 342 4.98 -16.46 -3.03
CA VAL A 342 6.39 -16.05 -2.99
C VAL A 342 6.55 -14.78 -2.17
N PHE A 343 5.67 -13.79 -2.34
CA PHE A 343 5.72 -12.57 -1.54
C PHE A 343 5.47 -12.84 -0.06
N ILE A 344 4.47 -13.65 0.30
CA ILE A 344 4.18 -14.05 1.68
C ILE A 344 5.38 -14.78 2.28
N PHE A 345 5.97 -15.72 1.54
CA PHE A 345 7.19 -16.41 1.95
C PHE A 345 8.33 -15.42 2.19
N TRP A 346 8.56 -14.50 1.27
CA TRP A 346 9.60 -13.48 1.38
C TRP A 346 9.38 -12.55 2.59
N LEU A 347 8.15 -12.08 2.80
CA LEU A 347 7.75 -11.26 3.95
C LEU A 347 7.94 -12.00 5.29
N TYR A 348 7.62 -13.30 5.31
CA TYR A 348 7.78 -14.12 6.51
C TYR A 348 9.26 -14.42 6.82
N PHE A 349 10.07 -14.76 5.82
CA PHE A 349 11.45 -15.16 6.06
C PHE A 349 12.39 -13.97 6.20
N ASP A 350 12.30 -12.99 5.31
CA ASP A 350 13.25 -11.89 5.20
C ASP A 350 12.86 -10.76 6.15
N ALA A 351 11.71 -10.12 5.91
CA ALA A 351 11.27 -8.99 6.72
C ALA A 351 11.05 -9.34 8.21
N SER A 352 10.65 -10.59 8.51
CA SER A 352 10.49 -11.02 9.91
C SER A 352 11.76 -11.64 10.53
N ARG A 353 12.90 -11.64 9.83
CA ARG A 353 14.17 -12.16 10.34
C ARG A 353 14.61 -11.43 11.62
N ARG A 354 14.71 -10.11 11.58
CA ARG A 354 15.17 -9.27 12.70
C ARG A 354 14.29 -9.48 13.94
N ARG A 355 12.98 -9.63 13.76
CA ARG A 355 12.04 -9.93 14.87
C ARG A 355 12.29 -11.27 15.54
N ARG A 356 12.66 -12.31 14.76
CA ARG A 356 12.96 -13.64 15.32
C ARG A 356 14.25 -13.59 16.13
N GLU A 357 15.26 -12.89 15.63
CA GLU A 357 16.52 -12.66 16.35
C GLU A 357 16.27 -11.94 17.69
N MET A 358 15.44 -10.89 17.72
CA MET A 358 15.11 -10.20 18.98
C MET A 358 14.32 -11.06 19.96
N ARG A 359 13.41 -11.92 19.47
CA ARG A 359 12.71 -12.88 20.36
C ARG A 359 13.68 -13.86 21.00
N GLN A 360 14.76 -14.22 20.32
CA GLN A 360 15.79 -15.08 20.89
C GLN A 360 16.60 -14.32 21.95
N LYS A 361 17.07 -13.11 21.64
CA LYS A 361 17.78 -12.25 22.61
C LYS A 361 16.97 -12.00 23.89
N ASP A 362 15.67 -11.77 23.77
CA ASP A 362 14.77 -11.64 24.92
C ASP A 362 14.70 -12.91 25.78
N LYS A 363 14.70 -14.10 25.16
CA LYS A 363 14.73 -15.36 25.91
C LYS A 363 16.04 -15.51 26.66
N ASP A 364 17.16 -15.29 25.96
CA ASP A 364 18.50 -15.42 26.53
C ASP A 364 18.70 -14.44 27.70
N TYR A 365 18.20 -13.21 27.55
CA TYR A 365 18.21 -12.19 28.60
C TYR A 365 17.37 -12.61 29.82
N ARG A 366 16.14 -13.10 29.62
CA ARG A 366 15.31 -13.61 30.72
C ARG A 366 15.91 -14.82 31.41
N ASP A 367 16.55 -15.72 30.66
CA ASP A 367 17.24 -16.89 31.20
C ASP A 367 18.43 -16.47 32.05
N PHE A 368 19.19 -15.50 31.56
CA PHE A 368 20.29 -14.92 32.30
C PHE A 368 19.81 -14.22 33.60
N LEU A 369 18.75 -13.41 33.55
CA LEU A 369 18.16 -12.77 34.74
C LEU A 369 17.72 -13.81 35.79
N ARG A 370 17.07 -14.90 35.35
CA ARG A 370 16.68 -16.00 36.25
C ARG A 370 17.88 -16.65 36.93
N ARG A 371 18.95 -16.92 36.19
CA ARG A 371 20.20 -17.47 36.76
C ARG A 371 20.84 -16.52 37.76
N HIS A 372 20.87 -15.22 37.44
CA HIS A 372 21.45 -14.21 38.33
C HIS A 372 20.66 -14.08 39.64
N GLN A 373 19.33 -14.08 39.58
CA GLN A 373 18.48 -14.09 40.77
C GLN A 373 18.70 -15.33 41.65
N GLN A 374 18.83 -16.51 41.05
CA GLN A 374 19.13 -17.75 41.78
C GLN A 374 20.49 -17.68 42.46
N TRP A 375 21.51 -17.18 41.77
CA TRP A 375 22.85 -16.99 42.33
C TRP A 375 22.83 -16.02 43.51
N GLN A 376 22.12 -14.90 43.41
CA GLN A 376 21.97 -13.96 44.52
C GLN A 376 21.32 -14.63 45.74
N GLN A 377 20.23 -15.38 45.57
CA GLN A 377 19.58 -16.11 46.65
C GLN A 377 20.47 -17.19 47.30
N GLN A 378 21.29 -17.87 46.51
CA GLN A 378 22.25 -18.86 47.02
C GLN A 378 23.37 -18.18 47.81
N SER A 379 23.92 -17.08 47.30
CA SER A 379 24.96 -16.32 48.00
C SER A 379 24.48 -15.75 49.33
N LEU A 380 23.23 -15.27 49.40
CA LEU A 380 22.59 -14.83 50.64
C LEU A 380 22.47 -15.99 51.64
N ARG A 381 21.96 -17.15 51.19
CA ARG A 381 21.87 -18.36 52.03
C ARG A 381 23.23 -18.81 52.58
N GLN A 382 24.29 -18.75 51.77
CA GLN A 382 25.64 -19.09 52.23
C GLN A 382 26.15 -18.11 53.28
N ARG A 383 25.90 -16.80 53.12
CA ARG A 383 26.26 -15.80 54.13
C ARG A 383 25.52 -16.06 55.44
N ASP A 384 24.22 -16.35 55.38
CA ASP A 384 23.42 -16.65 56.58
C ASP A 384 23.95 -17.88 57.32
N LEU A 385 24.29 -18.96 56.59
CA LEU A 385 24.92 -20.16 57.17
C LEU A 385 26.26 -19.85 57.84
N HIS A 386 27.11 -19.03 57.20
CA HIS A 386 28.39 -18.62 57.79
C HIS A 386 28.22 -17.76 59.05
N VAL A 387 27.20 -16.90 59.10
CA VAL A 387 26.88 -16.11 60.29
C VAL A 387 26.45 -17.02 61.44
N ILE A 388 25.54 -17.97 61.18
CA ILE A 388 25.08 -18.96 62.17
C ILE A 388 26.26 -19.79 62.71
N GLN A 389 27.16 -20.22 61.84
CA GLN A 389 28.31 -21.02 62.25
C GLN A 389 29.30 -20.21 63.12
N ARG A 390 29.52 -18.93 62.83
CA ARG A 390 30.35 -18.05 63.67
C ARG A 390 29.72 -17.77 65.03
N THR A 391 28.41 -17.54 65.11
CA THR A 391 27.75 -17.33 66.41
C THR A 391 27.77 -18.59 67.27
N SER A 392 27.67 -19.78 66.67
CA SER A 392 27.76 -21.05 67.41
C SER A 392 29.14 -21.38 67.99
N LEU A 393 30.22 -20.80 67.44
CA LEU A 393 31.59 -21.01 67.92
C LEU A 393 32.00 -20.06 69.06
N HIS A 394 31.18 -19.05 69.35
CA HIS A 394 31.43 -18.04 70.39
C HIS A 394 30.55 -18.22 71.64
N THR A 395 29.68 -19.22 71.64
CA THR A 395 28.89 -19.71 72.79
C THR A 395 29.42 -21.07 73.23
#